data_AF-A0A9N9HZZ1-F1
#
_entry.id   AF-A0A9N9HZZ1-F1
#
_cell.length_a   1.000
_cell.length_b   1.000
_cell.length_c   1.000
_cell.angle_alpha   90.00
_cell.angle_beta   90.00
_cell.angle_gamma   90.00
#
_symmetry.space_group_name_H-M   'P 1'
#
loop_
_entity.id
_entity.type
_entity.pdbx_description
1 polymer ?
#
loop_
_entity_poly.entity_id
_entity_poly.type
_entity_poly.pdbx_seq_one_letter_code
_entity_poly.pdbx_strand_id
1 'polypeptide(L)'
;MKRDIIVQSKSQGLQFVSELNKQNASQKKVTARQYYAYKLHNRQDSSSLLHYGGRLFQQYVVDNYIKIESERLNYLKFNQDKLRKELYQGLHDSYKSGITNMLEIETRTILLSSF
;
A
#
# COMPACT_ATOMS: atom_id res chain seq x y z
N MET A 1 -5.73 -24.69 -28.34
CA MET A 1 -4.42 -24.44 -27.70
C MET A 1 -4.43 -23.05 -27.09
N LYS A 2 -4.30 -22.94 -25.76
CA LYS A 2 -4.31 -21.65 -25.06
C LYS A 2 -2.93 -21.03 -25.20
N ARG A 3 -2.82 -19.84 -25.83
CA ARG A 3 -1.54 -19.12 -25.97
C ARG A 3 -1.30 -18.35 -24.67
N ASP A 4 -0.22 -18.67 -23.97
CA ASP A 4 0.20 -17.97 -22.75
C ASP A 4 1.39 -17.04 -23.05
N ILE A 5 1.45 -15.91 -22.36
CA ILE A 5 2.52 -14.91 -22.49
C ILE A 5 3.70 -15.33 -21.59
N ILE A 6 4.91 -15.27 -22.13
CA ILE A 6 6.17 -15.57 -21.43
C ILE A 6 6.87 -14.24 -21.12
N VAL A 7 7.32 -14.07 -19.87
CA VAL A 7 8.06 -12.88 -19.43
C VAL A 7 9.45 -13.31 -18.95
N GLN A 8 10.48 -12.57 -19.38
CA GLN A 8 11.86 -12.79 -18.94
C GLN A 8 12.16 -11.90 -17.73
N SER A 9 12.41 -12.52 -16.56
CA SER A 9 12.82 -11.80 -15.36
C SER A 9 14.35 -11.64 -15.34
N LYS A 10 14.84 -10.45 -14.96
CA LYS A 10 16.29 -10.12 -14.93
C LYS A 10 17.10 -10.97 -13.94
N SER A 11 16.47 -11.67 -13.01
CA SER A 11 17.14 -12.50 -11.99
C SER A 11 16.73 -13.97 -12.00
N GLN A 12 15.66 -14.36 -12.71
CA GLN A 12 15.08 -15.70 -12.62
C GLN A 12 14.42 -16.13 -13.93
N GLY A 13 15.21 -16.30 -15.00
CA GLY A 13 14.81 -17.02 -16.22
C GLY A 13 13.50 -16.58 -16.90
N LEU A 14 13.01 -17.44 -17.80
CA LEU A 14 11.72 -17.29 -18.46
C LEU A 14 10.62 -17.83 -17.54
N GLN A 15 9.59 -17.02 -17.27
CA GLN A 15 8.44 -17.41 -16.45
C GLN A 15 7.13 -17.20 -17.22
N PHE A 16 6.18 -18.11 -17.04
CA PHE A 16 4.84 -17.98 -17.64
C PHE A 16 3.98 -17.01 -16.82
N VAL A 17 3.29 -16.09 -17.49
CA VAL A 17 2.40 -15.12 -16.84
C VAL A 17 1.24 -15.81 -16.09
N SER A 18 0.80 -16.97 -16.56
CA SER A 18 -0.23 -17.77 -15.89
C SER A 18 0.24 -18.33 -14.53
N GLU A 19 1.53 -18.63 -14.38
CA GLU A 19 2.12 -19.07 -13.10
C GLU A 19 2.30 -17.90 -12.14
N LEU A 20 2.74 -16.73 -12.63
CA LEU A 20 2.77 -15.49 -11.85
C LEU A 20 1.39 -15.12 -11.33
N ASN A 21 0.35 -15.23 -12.15
CA ASN A 21 -1.03 -14.97 -11.75
C ASN A 21 -1.54 -15.99 -10.72
N LYS A 22 -1.14 -17.27 -10.80
CA LYS A 22 -1.46 -18.27 -9.76
C LYS A 22 -0.77 -17.97 -8.42
N GLN A 23 0.47 -17.49 -8.45
CA GLN A 23 1.18 -17.04 -7.24
C GLN A 23 0.49 -15.82 -6.62
N ASN A 24 0.07 -14.85 -7.43
CA ASN A 24 -0.71 -13.70 -6.96
C ASN A 24 -2.10 -14.09 -6.44
N ALA A 25 -2.73 -15.12 -7.01
CA ALA A 25 -4.00 -15.66 -6.51
C ALA A 25 -3.87 -16.35 -5.14
N SER A 26 -2.65 -16.68 -4.69
CA SER A 26 -2.38 -17.24 -3.36
C SER A 26 -2.49 -16.21 -2.24
N GLN A 27 -2.46 -14.90 -2.55
CA GLN A 27 -2.76 -13.85 -1.57
C GLN A 27 -4.28 -13.78 -1.28
N LYS A 28 -4.78 -14.79 -0.57
CA LYS A 28 -6.17 -14.87 -0.08
C LYS A 28 -6.48 -13.92 1.09
N LYS A 29 -5.59 -12.97 1.39
CA LYS A 29 -5.73 -12.04 2.52
C LYS A 29 -5.95 -10.64 1.97
N VAL A 30 -7.08 -10.05 2.31
CA VAL A 30 -7.45 -8.68 1.97
C VAL A 30 -7.11 -7.80 3.18
N THR A 31 -6.45 -6.67 2.96
CA THR A 31 -6.19 -5.70 4.04
C THR A 31 -7.50 -5.07 4.52
N ALA A 32 -7.56 -4.64 5.78
CA ALA A 32 -8.76 -3.99 6.32
C ALA A 32 -9.17 -2.78 5.45
N ARG A 33 -8.18 -1.99 5.00
CA ARG A 33 -8.40 -0.86 4.09
C ARG A 33 -9.08 -1.28 2.78
N GLN A 34 -8.60 -2.32 2.12
CA GLN A 34 -9.18 -2.80 0.86
C GLN A 34 -10.60 -3.32 1.06
N TYR A 35 -10.83 -4.07 2.14
CA TYR A 35 -12.15 -4.60 2.46
C TYR A 35 -13.17 -3.49 2.74
N TYR A 36 -12.82 -2.51 3.58
CA TYR A 36 -13.72 -1.41 3.91
C TYR A 36 -13.92 -0.45 2.73
N ALA A 37 -12.89 -0.19 1.93
CA ALA A 37 -13.04 0.60 0.70
C ALA A 37 -14.01 -0.05 -0.30
N TYR A 38 -13.92 -1.38 -0.47
CA TYR A 38 -14.88 -2.14 -1.28
C TYR A 38 -16.30 -2.01 -0.74
N LYS A 39 -16.46 -2.13 0.58
CA LYS A 39 -17.78 -2.09 1.24
C LYS A 39 -18.41 -0.70 1.28
N LEU A 40 -17.60 0.36 1.24
CA LEU A 40 -18.04 1.76 1.17
C LEU A 40 -18.26 2.25 -0.26
N HIS A 41 -17.84 1.50 -1.27
CA HIS A 41 -17.99 1.88 -2.66
C HIS A 41 -19.47 1.82 -3.07
N ASN A 42 -20.03 2.96 -3.48
CA ASN A 42 -21.42 3.03 -3.95
C ASN A 42 -21.51 2.40 -5.35
N ARG A 43 -22.35 1.36 -5.50
CA ARG A 43 -22.51 0.63 -6.76
C ARG A 43 -23.96 0.74 -7.21
N GLN A 44 -24.18 1.10 -8.47
CA GLN A 44 -25.54 1.35 -8.99
C GLN A 44 -26.42 0.09 -8.98
N ASP A 45 -25.83 -1.09 -9.13
CA ASP A 45 -26.56 -2.37 -9.21
C ASP A 45 -26.93 -2.98 -7.86
N SER A 46 -26.36 -2.46 -6.76
CA SER A 46 -26.62 -2.96 -5.41
C SER A 46 -26.90 -1.78 -4.50
N SER A 47 -28.16 -1.60 -4.09
CA SER A 47 -28.52 -0.65 -3.04
C SER A 47 -27.84 -1.08 -1.74
N SER A 48 -26.71 -0.47 -1.41
CA SER A 48 -26.02 -0.74 -0.16
C SER A 48 -26.87 -0.14 0.97
N LEU A 49 -27.66 -0.98 1.65
CA LEU A 49 -28.45 -0.60 2.84
C LEU A 49 -27.61 0.21 3.85
N LEU A 50 -26.31 -0.09 3.90
CA LEU A 50 -25.29 0.62 4.67
C LEU A 50 -25.30 2.15 4.45
N HIS A 51 -25.49 2.64 3.22
CA HIS A 51 -25.45 4.08 2.91
C HIS A 51 -26.71 4.83 3.34
N TYR A 52 -27.82 4.13 3.57
CA TYR A 52 -29.07 4.74 4.04
C TYR A 52 -29.12 4.91 5.57
N GLY A 53 -28.10 4.41 6.30
CA GLY A 53 -28.04 4.45 7.76
C GLY A 53 -27.79 5.82 8.41
N GLY A 54 -27.67 6.91 7.63
CA GLY A 54 -27.53 8.28 8.15
C GLY A 54 -26.44 8.44 9.22
N ARG A 55 -26.82 8.78 10.46
CA ARG A 55 -25.89 8.91 11.60
C ARG A 55 -25.15 7.62 11.93
N LEU A 56 -25.82 6.46 11.83
CA LEU A 56 -25.19 5.16 12.06
C LEU A 56 -24.12 4.86 11.00
N PHE A 57 -24.36 5.28 9.75
CA PHE A 57 -23.36 5.18 8.70
C PHE A 57 -22.14 6.05 8.98
N GLN A 58 -22.35 7.29 9.43
CA GLN A 58 -21.25 8.19 9.80
C GLN A 58 -20.39 7.60 10.92
N GLN A 59 -21.01 7.07 11.98
CA GLN A 59 -20.28 6.40 13.05
C GLN A 59 -19.49 5.19 12.55
N TYR A 60 -20.12 4.35 11.71
CA TYR A 60 -19.46 3.21 11.08
C TYR A 60 -18.22 3.63 10.27
N VAL A 61 -18.30 4.72 9.50
CA VAL A 61 -17.15 5.23 8.74
C VAL A 61 -16.01 5.64 9.66
N VAL A 62 -16.31 6.39 10.73
CA VAL A 62 -15.31 6.84 11.72
C VAL A 62 -14.65 5.64 12.41
N ASP A 63 -15.44 4.66 12.85
CA ASP A 63 -14.93 3.45 13.51
C ASP A 63 -13.99 2.65 12.61
N ASN A 64 -14.31 2.53 11.32
CA ASN A 64 -13.43 1.84 10.37
C ASN A 64 -12.17 2.63 10.07
N TYR A 65 -12.24 3.96 10.01
CA TYR A 65 -11.06 4.81 9.86
C TYR A 65 -10.08 4.60 11.01
N ILE A 66 -10.57 4.61 12.26
CA ILE A 66 -9.74 4.38 13.45
C ILE A 66 -9.08 3.00 13.40
N LYS A 67 -9.78 1.96 12.96
CA LYS A 67 -9.21 0.60 12.80
C LYS A 67 -8.06 0.59 11.79
N ILE A 68 -8.25 1.22 10.63
CA ILE A 68 -7.24 1.27 9.57
C ILE A 68 -6.02 2.07 10.04
N GLU A 69 -6.22 3.20 10.68
CA GLU A 69 -5.12 4.02 11.20
C GLU A 69 -4.38 3.31 12.35
N SER A 70 -5.08 2.59 13.22
CA SER A 70 -4.43 1.77 14.25
C SER A 70 -3.53 0.68 13.64
N GLU A 71 -4.01 -0.01 12.60
CA GLU A 71 -3.20 -0.98 11.85
C GLU A 71 -1.98 -0.32 11.20
N ARG A 72 -2.15 0.87 10.63
CA ARG A 72 -1.07 1.64 10.01
C ARG A 72 -0.02 2.10 11.02
N LEU A 73 -0.44 2.62 12.17
CA LEU A 73 0.46 3.00 13.27
C LEU A 73 1.22 1.80 13.81
N ASN A 74 0.56 0.65 13.95
CA ASN A 74 1.22 -0.59 14.32
C ASN A 74 2.28 -1.00 13.28
N TYR A 75 1.94 -0.93 11.99
CA TYR A 75 2.91 -1.20 10.93
C TYR A 75 4.13 -0.27 11.03
N LEU A 76 3.91 1.03 11.20
CA LEU A 76 4.99 1.99 11.41
C LEU A 76 5.84 1.61 12.62
N LYS A 77 5.22 1.31 13.77
CA LYS A 77 5.93 0.95 15.00
C LYS A 77 6.82 -0.29 14.84
N PHE A 78 6.34 -1.34 14.18
CA PHE A 78 7.07 -2.62 14.07
C PHE A 78 8.05 -2.68 12.89
N ASN A 79 7.92 -1.81 11.88
CA ASN A 79 8.76 -1.84 10.67
C ASN A 79 9.74 -0.66 10.57
N GLN A 80 10.02 0.02 11.70
CA GLN A 80 10.92 1.18 11.75
C GLN A 80 12.28 0.93 11.09
N ASP A 81 12.90 -0.24 11.32
CA ASP A 81 14.21 -0.54 10.76
C ASP A 81 14.19 -0.66 9.23
N LYS A 82 13.10 -1.19 8.68
CA LYS A 82 12.92 -1.27 7.23
C LYS A 82 12.71 0.12 6.64
N LEU A 83 11.88 0.94 7.27
CA LEU A 83 11.62 2.32 6.85
C LEU A 83 12.89 3.17 6.91
N ARG A 84 13.70 3.00 7.95
CA ARG A 84 15.02 3.66 8.08
C ARG A 84 15.96 3.24 6.95
N LYS A 85 16.05 1.94 6.64
CA LYS A 85 16.87 1.44 5.52
C LYS A 85 16.43 2.01 4.18
N GLU A 86 15.12 2.03 3.90
CA GLU A 86 14.56 2.62 2.68
C GLU A 86 14.87 4.12 2.57
N LEU A 87 14.76 4.87 3.67
CA LEU A 87 15.11 6.29 3.71
C LEU A 87 16.60 6.53 3.38
N TYR A 88 17.50 5.77 4.02
CA TYR A 88 18.94 5.89 3.78
C TYR A 88 19.31 5.51 2.34
N GLN A 89 18.68 4.48 1.78
CA GLN A 89 18.85 4.11 0.37
C GLN A 89 18.40 5.23 -0.56
N GLY A 90 17.21 5.80 -0.35
CA GLY A 90 16.70 6.91 -1.16
C GLY A 90 17.59 8.15 -1.12
N LEU A 91 18.16 8.48 0.05
CA LEU A 91 19.15 9.56 0.19
C LEU A 91 20.44 9.26 -0.56
N HIS A 92 20.97 8.05 -0.43
CA HIS A 92 22.19 7.62 -1.10
C HIS A 92 22.04 7.61 -2.62
N ASP A 93 20.89 7.15 -3.12
CA ASP A 93 20.58 7.12 -4.55
C ASP A 93 20.43 8.55 -5.09
N SER A 94 19.79 9.45 -4.34
CA SER A 94 19.65 10.87 -4.71
C SER A 94 21.00 11.60 -4.75
N TYR A 95 21.89 11.30 -3.80
CA TYR A 95 23.26 11.80 -3.80
C TYR A 95 24.06 11.30 -5.02
N LYS A 96 23.94 10.00 -5.35
CA LYS A 96 24.58 9.40 -6.53
C LYS A 96 24.04 9.94 -7.86
N SER A 97 22.77 10.32 -7.93
CA SER A 97 22.17 10.94 -9.12
C SER A 97 22.66 12.36 -9.40
N GLY A 98 23.60 12.90 -8.61
CA GLY A 98 24.29 14.15 -8.94
C GLY A 98 23.47 15.41 -8.63
N ILE A 99 22.42 15.30 -7.82
CA ILE A 99 21.73 16.48 -7.28
C ILE A 99 22.62 17.08 -6.20
N THR A 100 23.60 17.89 -6.62
CA THR A 100 24.57 18.57 -5.76
C THR A 100 23.98 19.78 -5.04
N ASN A 101 22.78 20.21 -5.43
CA ASN A 101 22.10 21.35 -4.82
C ASN A 101 21.19 20.85 -3.69
N MET A 102 21.80 20.63 -2.52
CA MET A 102 21.08 20.34 -1.27
C MET A 102 20.12 21.48 -0.86
N LEU A 103 20.20 22.64 -1.54
CA LEU A 103 19.39 23.84 -1.32
C LEU A 103 18.04 23.83 -2.07
N GLU A 104 17.87 23.05 -3.16
CA GLU A 104 16.58 22.93 -3.88
C GLU A 104 15.68 21.83 -3.29
N ILE A 105 16.20 21.02 -2.38
CA ILE A 105 15.40 20.05 -1.63
C ILE A 105 14.77 20.82 -0.46
N GLU A 106 13.75 21.61 -0.74
CA GLU A 106 12.87 22.25 0.25
C GLU A 106 11.98 21.24 0.98
N THR A 107 12.52 20.09 1.38
CA THR A 107 11.84 19.18 2.31
C THR A 107 12.84 18.64 3.32
N ARG A 108 13.34 19.55 4.16
CA ARG A 108 13.86 19.16 5.46
C ARG A 108 12.70 18.70 6.35
N THR A 109 12.22 17.49 6.14
CA THR A 109 11.43 16.78 7.15
C THR A 109 12.28 15.69 7.75
N ILE A 110 13.19 16.09 8.65
CA ILE A 110 13.65 15.20 9.70
C ILE A 110 12.49 15.11 10.68
N LEU A 111 11.93 13.92 10.85
CA LEU A 111 11.57 13.41 12.18
C LEU A 111 11.62 11.87 12.15
N LEU A 112 12.64 11.30 12.80
CA LEU A 112 12.53 10.00 13.45
C LEU A 112 13.14 10.08 14.86
N SER A 113 12.54 10.92 15.71
CA SER A 113 12.51 10.61 17.14
C SER A 113 11.33 9.67 17.33
N SER A 114 11.61 8.46 17.78
CA SER A 114 10.63 7.49 18.21
C SER A 114 9.83 8.05 19.39
N PHE A 115 8.78 8.84 19.14
CA PHE A 115 7.61 9.10 19.99
C PHE A 115 6.54 9.81 19.17
#